data_AF-A0A8J3XX64-F1
#
_entry.id   AF-A0A8J3XX64-F1
#
_cell.length_a   1.000
_cell.length_b   1.000
_cell.length_c   1.000
_cell.angle_alpha   90.00
_cell.angle_beta   90.00
_cell.angle_gamma   90.00
#
_symmetry.space_group_name_H-M   'P 1'
#
loop_
_entity.id
_entity.type
_entity.pdbx_description
1 polymer ?
#
loop_
_entity_poly.entity_id
_entity_poly.type
_entity_poly.pdbx_seq_one_letter_code
_entity_poly.pdbx_strand_id
1 'polypeptide(L)'
;MACSARATAPEWVPEAFEKVGAMFPSTPAAVAALAVARRFCSPALLNHSIRSYLWGAMYGQAHGIAFDDELYYVSSLLHDFGLTEAFDSHTVPFEEAGGQLAWTFGLGAGWSEERAERAAEIIVLHMRDDISATLDAESHLLQVATSWDVSGWRPEEFPAEERAAILAHYPRLGFGAEVLAAFEDQAGRKPHSAAADSVRGGIAGRIAANPLDT
;
A
#
# COMPACT_ATOMS: atom_id res chain seq x y z
N MET A 1 14.37 -24.45 -26.52
CA MET A 1 13.97 -25.49 -25.55
C MET A 1 14.04 -24.80 -24.18
N ALA A 2 12.90 -24.31 -23.70
CA ALA A 2 12.82 -23.47 -22.51
C ALA A 2 12.89 -24.34 -21.26
N CYS A 3 13.86 -24.06 -20.39
CA CYS A 3 13.89 -24.61 -19.04
C CYS A 3 13.34 -23.52 -18.11
N SER A 4 12.06 -23.60 -17.78
CA SER A 4 11.45 -22.82 -16.72
C SER A 4 11.91 -23.42 -15.40
N ALA A 5 12.88 -22.78 -14.76
CA ALA A 5 13.19 -23.04 -13.37
C ALA A 5 12.11 -22.33 -12.54
N ARG A 6 11.27 -23.10 -11.84
CA ARG A 6 10.51 -22.56 -10.72
C ARG A 6 11.53 -22.04 -9.70
N ALA A 7 11.52 -20.74 -9.46
CA ALA A 7 12.25 -20.17 -8.34
C ALA A 7 11.71 -20.81 -7.06
N THR A 8 12.61 -21.45 -6.30
CA THR A 8 12.29 -21.99 -4.97
C THR A 8 12.05 -20.83 -4.01
N ALA A 9 10.98 -20.89 -3.24
CA ALA A 9 10.68 -19.90 -2.21
C ALA A 9 11.86 -19.73 -1.24
N PRO A 10 12.21 -18.51 -0.80
CA PRO A 10 13.24 -18.30 0.20
C PRO A 10 12.85 -18.95 1.54
N GLU A 11 13.83 -19.48 2.28
CA GLU A 11 13.70 -20.31 3.50
C GLU A 11 12.97 -19.66 4.71
N TRP A 12 12.39 -18.47 4.57
CA TRP A 12 11.77 -17.75 5.69
C TRP A 12 10.27 -17.48 5.54
N VAL A 13 9.59 -17.95 4.48
CA VAL A 13 8.14 -17.71 4.27
C VAL A 13 7.34 -18.45 5.37
N PRO A 14 6.69 -17.74 6.32
CA PRO A 14 5.81 -18.38 7.30
C PRO A 14 4.62 -19.04 6.60
N GLU A 15 4.09 -20.16 7.10
CA GLU A 15 2.96 -20.91 6.51
C GLU A 15 1.74 -20.04 6.17
N ALA A 16 1.52 -18.94 6.90
CA ALA A 16 0.48 -17.96 6.60
C ALA A 16 0.68 -17.24 5.25
N PHE A 17 1.92 -16.97 4.85
CA PHE A 17 2.25 -16.39 3.55
C PHE A 17 2.18 -17.42 2.43
N GLU A 18 2.36 -18.71 2.72
CA GLU A 18 2.04 -19.79 1.77
C GLU A 18 0.52 -19.90 1.55
N LYS A 19 -0.30 -19.76 2.61
CA LYS A 19 -1.77 -19.72 2.50
C LYS A 19 -2.28 -18.51 1.70
N VAL A 20 -1.64 -17.35 1.87
CA VAL A 20 -1.92 -16.13 1.10
C VAL A 20 -1.19 -16.12 -0.26
N GLY A 21 -0.41 -17.17 -0.57
CA GLY A 21 0.43 -17.25 -1.78
C GLY A 21 1.41 -16.09 -1.99
N ALA A 22 1.67 -15.28 -0.96
CA ALA A 22 2.43 -14.04 -1.03
C ALA A 22 3.92 -14.31 -0.74
N MET A 23 4.66 -14.65 -1.79
CA MET A 23 6.10 -14.43 -1.80
C MET A 23 6.36 -12.99 -2.26
N PHE A 24 7.05 -12.18 -1.44
CA PHE A 24 7.41 -10.84 -1.87
C PHE A 24 8.27 -10.88 -3.15
N PRO A 25 8.02 -10.00 -4.13
CA PRO A 25 8.88 -9.87 -5.30
C PRO A 25 10.34 -9.61 -4.90
N SER A 26 11.27 -10.35 -5.51
CA SER A 26 12.70 -10.25 -5.22
C SER A 26 13.48 -9.56 -6.35
N THR A 27 12.81 -8.80 -7.19
CA THR A 27 13.45 -8.07 -8.29
C THR A 27 14.26 -6.88 -7.76
N PRO A 28 15.18 -6.32 -8.57
CA PRO A 28 15.95 -5.15 -8.15
C PRO A 28 15.08 -3.96 -7.73
N ALA A 29 13.99 -3.69 -8.45
CA ALA A 29 13.05 -2.61 -8.12
C ALA A 29 12.34 -2.86 -6.77
N ALA A 30 11.86 -4.08 -6.54
CA ALA A 30 11.20 -4.46 -5.29
C ALA A 30 12.14 -4.37 -4.07
N VAL A 31 13.37 -4.88 -4.21
CA VAL A 31 14.39 -4.79 -3.16
C VAL A 31 14.76 -3.34 -2.86
N ALA A 32 14.93 -2.51 -3.90
CA ALA A 32 15.21 -1.10 -3.75
C ALA A 32 14.05 -0.35 -3.08
N ALA A 33 12.81 -0.61 -3.46
CA ALA A 33 11.63 0.02 -2.87
C ALA A 33 11.54 -0.29 -1.37
N LEU A 34 11.76 -1.55 -0.98
CA LEU A 34 11.76 -1.94 0.44
C LEU A 34 12.91 -1.28 1.20
N ALA A 35 14.09 -1.15 0.60
CA ALA A 35 15.22 -0.47 1.22
C ALA A 35 14.94 1.04 1.44
N VAL A 36 14.31 1.69 0.47
CA VAL A 36 13.90 3.10 0.57
C VAL A 36 12.80 3.27 1.62
N ALA A 37 11.78 2.41 1.64
CA ALA A 37 10.73 2.41 2.66
C ALA A 37 11.30 2.24 4.07
N ARG A 38 12.22 1.29 4.28
CA ARG A 38 12.94 1.12 5.55
C ARG A 38 13.76 2.33 5.98
N ARG A 39 14.20 3.15 5.03
CA ARG A 39 15.04 4.33 5.31
C ARG A 39 14.22 5.53 5.77
N PHE A 40 13.03 5.73 5.19
CA PHE A 40 12.29 6.98 5.32
C PHE A 40 10.94 6.85 6.03
N CYS A 41 10.30 5.68 6.01
CA CYS A 41 9.06 5.45 6.74
C CYS A 41 9.33 5.24 8.23
N SER A 42 8.37 5.63 9.06
CA SER A 42 8.30 5.12 10.42
C SER A 42 8.09 3.59 10.41
N PRO A 43 8.35 2.89 11.53
CA PRO A 43 8.04 1.47 11.61
C PRO A 43 6.54 1.16 11.38
N ALA A 44 5.64 2.02 11.83
CA ALA A 44 4.20 1.84 11.67
C ALA A 44 3.78 2.00 10.20
N LEU A 45 4.29 3.03 9.53
CA LEU A 45 4.00 3.30 8.12
C LEU A 45 4.64 2.25 7.20
N LEU A 46 5.88 1.82 7.47
CA LEU A 46 6.49 0.71 6.74
C LEU A 46 5.65 -0.56 6.84
N ASN A 47 5.21 -0.91 8.05
CA ASN A 47 4.37 -2.08 8.25
C ASN A 47 3.01 -1.92 7.56
N HIS A 48 2.42 -0.72 7.57
CA HIS A 48 1.20 -0.44 6.81
C HIS A 48 1.40 -0.69 5.32
N SER A 49 2.44 -0.14 4.71
CA SER A 49 2.72 -0.34 3.29
C SER A 49 2.91 -1.81 2.91
N ILE A 50 3.58 -2.59 3.78
CA ILE A 50 3.71 -4.04 3.60
C ILE A 50 2.36 -4.75 3.77
N ARG A 51 1.58 -4.40 4.80
CA ARG A 51 0.25 -4.95 5.01
C ARG A 51 -0.67 -4.64 3.84
N SER A 52 -0.63 -3.44 3.26
CA SER A 52 -1.42 -3.05 2.09
C SER A 52 -1.15 -3.98 0.89
N TYR A 53 0.12 -4.31 0.62
CA TYR A 53 0.44 -5.32 -0.40
C TYR A 53 -0.18 -6.70 -0.06
N LEU A 54 -0.04 -7.17 1.17
CA LEU A 54 -0.52 -8.49 1.57
C LEU A 54 -2.05 -8.59 1.54
N TRP A 55 -2.75 -7.56 2.00
CA TRP A 55 -4.20 -7.45 1.95
C TRP A 55 -4.72 -7.47 0.52
N GLY A 56 -4.13 -6.68 -0.37
CA GLY A 56 -4.54 -6.66 -1.77
C GLY A 56 -4.20 -7.95 -2.50
N ALA A 57 -3.03 -8.56 -2.26
CA ALA A 57 -2.68 -9.85 -2.84
C ALA A 57 -3.67 -10.95 -2.41
N MET A 58 -4.03 -10.98 -1.11
CA MET A 58 -5.02 -11.91 -0.58
C MET A 58 -6.40 -11.70 -1.22
N TYR A 59 -6.86 -10.45 -1.28
CA TYR A 59 -8.13 -10.10 -1.91
C TYR A 59 -8.13 -10.47 -3.41
N GLY A 60 -7.04 -10.17 -4.12
CA GLY A 60 -6.89 -10.50 -5.54
C GLY A 60 -6.97 -12.01 -5.79
N GLN A 61 -6.34 -12.83 -4.93
CA GLN A 61 -6.47 -14.29 -5.03
C GLN A 61 -7.88 -14.78 -4.76
N ALA A 62 -8.54 -14.28 -3.71
CA ALA A 62 -9.90 -14.68 -3.36
C ALA A 62 -10.92 -14.33 -4.45
N HIS A 63 -10.68 -13.23 -5.18
CA HIS A 63 -11.58 -12.71 -6.22
C HIS A 63 -11.13 -13.01 -7.65
N GLY A 64 -10.02 -13.73 -7.85
CA GLY A 64 -9.49 -14.05 -9.18
C GLY A 64 -9.03 -12.83 -10.00
N ILE A 65 -8.59 -11.77 -9.31
CA ILE A 65 -8.08 -10.55 -9.93
C ILE A 65 -6.58 -10.73 -10.19
N ALA A 66 -6.21 -10.80 -11.48
CA ALA A 66 -4.82 -10.80 -11.88
C ALA A 66 -4.24 -9.38 -11.87
N PHE A 67 -3.01 -9.22 -11.42
CA PHE A 67 -2.28 -7.96 -11.35
C PHE A 67 -0.79 -8.19 -11.58
N ASP A 68 -0.05 -7.13 -11.90
CA ASP A 68 1.40 -7.12 -11.95
C ASP A 68 1.99 -7.05 -10.53
N ASP A 69 2.53 -8.17 -10.07
CA ASP A 69 2.98 -8.34 -8.69
C ASP A 69 4.13 -7.39 -8.27
N GLU A 70 5.11 -7.17 -9.15
CA GLU A 70 6.21 -6.24 -8.85
C GLU A 70 5.71 -4.80 -8.81
N LEU A 71 4.90 -4.39 -9.79
CA LEU A 71 4.34 -3.05 -9.85
C LEU A 71 3.47 -2.78 -8.62
N TYR A 72 2.59 -3.71 -8.26
CA TYR A 72 1.71 -3.58 -7.12
C TYR A 72 2.48 -3.53 -5.80
N TYR A 73 3.50 -4.37 -5.64
CA TYR A 73 4.37 -4.37 -4.45
C TYR A 73 5.09 -3.04 -4.28
N VAL A 74 5.72 -2.53 -5.34
CA VAL A 74 6.44 -1.24 -5.30
C VAL A 74 5.46 -0.09 -5.04
N SER A 75 4.32 -0.05 -5.73
CA SER A 75 3.30 0.99 -5.50
C SER A 75 2.78 0.94 -4.05
N SER A 76 2.52 -0.25 -3.51
CA SER A 76 2.11 -0.42 -2.11
C SER A 76 3.16 0.09 -1.13
N LEU A 77 4.45 -0.16 -1.40
CA LEU A 77 5.55 0.34 -0.58
C LEU A 77 5.70 1.87 -0.62
N LEU A 78 5.34 2.51 -1.73
CA LEU A 78 5.60 3.93 -1.97
C LEU A 78 4.38 4.85 -1.80
N HIS A 79 3.16 4.31 -1.68
CA HIS A 79 1.92 5.10 -1.80
C HIS A 79 1.78 6.25 -0.79
N ASP A 80 2.29 6.06 0.43
CA ASP A 80 2.21 7.03 1.52
C ASP A 80 3.46 7.90 1.68
N PHE A 81 4.42 7.84 0.75
CA PHE A 81 5.66 8.60 0.90
C PHE A 81 5.44 10.11 0.99
N GLY A 82 4.39 10.63 0.35
CA GLY A 82 4.01 12.04 0.48
C GLY A 82 3.60 12.46 1.90
N LEU A 83 3.41 11.52 2.84
CA LEU A 83 3.19 11.81 4.26
C LEU A 83 4.49 11.87 5.06
N THR A 84 5.62 11.46 4.48
CA THR A 84 6.92 11.49 5.17
C THR A 84 7.58 12.86 5.03
N GLU A 85 8.29 13.32 6.05
CA GLU A 85 8.91 14.66 6.07
C GLU A 85 9.82 14.92 4.87
N ALA A 86 10.55 13.91 4.40
CA ALA A 86 11.51 14.05 3.30
C ALA A 86 10.84 14.24 1.92
N PHE A 87 9.57 13.84 1.77
CA PHE A 87 8.88 13.80 0.48
C PHE A 87 7.51 14.48 0.49
N ASP A 88 7.07 15.04 1.63
CA ASP A 88 5.87 15.87 1.69
C ASP A 88 6.07 17.17 0.91
N SER A 89 5.14 17.42 -0.02
CA SER A 89 5.08 18.69 -0.72
C SER A 89 4.30 19.71 0.08
N HIS A 90 4.81 20.95 0.14
CA HIS A 90 4.08 22.03 0.79
C HIS A 90 2.75 22.37 0.07
N THR A 91 2.70 22.22 -1.25
CA THR A 91 1.61 22.73 -2.09
C THR A 91 0.79 21.65 -2.79
N VAL A 92 1.30 20.42 -2.88
CA VAL A 92 0.68 19.31 -3.61
C VAL A 92 0.14 18.28 -2.61
N PRO A 93 -1.07 17.71 -2.83
CA PRO A 93 -1.58 16.61 -2.02
C PRO A 93 -0.59 15.43 -1.92
N PHE A 94 -0.62 14.70 -0.81
CA PHE A 94 0.40 13.68 -0.53
C PHE A 94 0.40 12.55 -1.57
N GLU A 95 -0.77 12.17 -2.08
CA GLU A 95 -0.93 11.13 -3.08
C GLU A 95 -0.31 11.54 -4.43
N GLU A 96 -0.37 12.83 -4.76
CA GLU A 96 0.24 13.38 -5.97
C GLU A 96 1.76 13.53 -5.82
N ALA A 97 2.24 13.97 -4.65
CA ALA A 97 3.66 14.01 -4.34
C ALA A 97 4.27 12.59 -4.31
N GLY A 98 3.55 11.63 -3.73
CA GLY A 98 3.90 10.20 -3.73
C GLY A 98 3.94 9.63 -5.15
N GLY A 99 2.97 9.98 -6.00
CA GLY A 99 2.98 9.60 -7.42
C GLY A 99 4.21 10.12 -8.17
N GLN A 100 4.57 11.40 -7.98
CA GLN A 100 5.78 11.98 -8.59
C GLN A 100 7.06 11.28 -8.11
N LEU A 101 7.12 10.91 -6.83
CA LEU A 101 8.22 10.14 -6.28
C LEU A 101 8.28 8.75 -6.93
N ALA A 102 7.16 8.04 -7.02
CA ALA A 102 7.10 6.70 -7.58
C ALA A 102 7.49 6.66 -9.05
N TRP A 103 7.08 7.68 -9.83
CA TRP A 103 7.53 7.84 -11.21
C TRP A 103 9.06 7.97 -11.28
N THR A 104 9.63 8.87 -10.47
CA THR A 104 11.08 9.11 -10.41
C THR A 104 11.84 7.85 -9.96
N PHE A 105 11.31 7.17 -8.94
CA PHE A 105 11.85 5.91 -8.44
C PHE A 105 11.84 4.83 -9.53
N GLY A 106 10.72 4.67 -10.25
CA GLY A 106 10.58 3.68 -11.31
C GLY A 106 11.63 3.84 -12.40
N LEU A 107 11.85 5.07 -12.87
CA LEU A 107 12.92 5.37 -13.83
C LEU A 107 14.30 5.05 -13.25
N GLY A 108 14.57 5.45 -12.01
CA GLY A 108 15.82 5.14 -11.31
C GLY A 108 16.05 3.64 -11.11
N ALA A 109 14.98 2.86 -10.98
CA ALA A 109 14.99 1.41 -10.87
C ALA A 109 15.09 0.69 -12.23
N GLY A 110 15.09 1.42 -13.35
CA GLY A 110 15.23 0.88 -14.70
C GLY A 110 13.92 0.45 -15.35
N TRP A 111 12.77 0.87 -14.84
CA TRP A 111 11.48 0.69 -15.53
C TRP A 111 11.37 1.60 -16.76
N SER A 112 10.45 1.25 -17.66
CA SER A 112 10.04 2.16 -18.73
C SER A 112 9.25 3.33 -18.17
N GLU A 113 9.18 4.43 -18.93
CA GLU A 113 8.37 5.60 -18.58
C GLU A 113 6.89 5.22 -18.36
N GLU A 114 6.33 4.33 -19.18
CA GLU A 114 4.93 3.91 -19.06
C GLU A 114 4.67 3.14 -17.77
N ARG A 115 5.62 2.29 -17.34
CA ARG A 115 5.49 1.54 -16.09
C ARG A 115 5.66 2.44 -14.87
N ALA A 116 6.57 3.42 -14.96
CA ALA A 116 6.74 4.45 -13.93
C ALA A 116 5.48 5.33 -13.80
N GLU A 117 4.87 5.73 -14.92
CA GLU A 117 3.58 6.43 -14.95
C GLU A 117 2.49 5.60 -14.30
N ARG A 118 2.43 4.30 -14.63
CA ARG A 118 1.45 3.40 -14.04
C ARG A 118 1.56 3.33 -12.51
N ALA A 119 2.76 3.30 -11.96
CA ALA A 119 2.96 3.34 -10.51
C ALA A 119 2.47 4.67 -9.89
N ALA A 120 2.73 5.79 -10.56
CA ALA A 120 2.25 7.09 -10.13
C ALA A 120 0.71 7.15 -10.14
N GLU A 121 0.07 6.64 -11.19
CA GLU A 121 -1.39 6.58 -11.32
C GLU A 121 -2.02 5.73 -10.22
N ILE A 122 -1.48 4.53 -9.94
CA ILE A 122 -1.96 3.65 -8.85
C ILE A 122 -1.94 4.40 -7.52
N ILE A 123 -0.85 5.11 -7.24
CA ILE A 123 -0.70 5.88 -6.01
C ILE A 123 -1.62 7.09 -5.98
N VAL A 124 -1.86 7.81 -7.08
CA VAL A 124 -2.84 8.90 -7.04
C VAL A 124 -4.26 8.35 -6.81
N LEU A 125 -4.61 7.26 -7.49
CA LEU A 125 -5.96 6.69 -7.46
C LEU A 125 -6.32 6.04 -6.10
N HIS A 126 -5.36 5.66 -5.26
CA HIS A 126 -5.67 5.10 -3.94
C HIS A 126 -6.42 6.08 -3.01
N MET A 127 -6.37 7.39 -3.31
CA MET A 127 -7.10 8.46 -2.60
C MET A 127 -8.18 9.12 -3.46
N ARG A 128 -8.64 8.46 -4.53
CA ARG A 128 -9.71 8.95 -5.40
C ARG A 128 -10.93 8.03 -5.28
N ASP A 129 -11.99 8.37 -6.02
CA ASP A 129 -13.21 7.55 -6.10
C ASP A 129 -12.87 6.09 -6.47
N ASP A 130 -13.65 5.17 -5.93
CA ASP A 130 -13.47 3.73 -6.15
C ASP A 130 -13.38 3.38 -7.64
N ILE A 131 -12.34 2.64 -8.01
CA ILE A 131 -12.16 2.08 -9.36
C ILE A 131 -12.39 0.57 -9.33
N SER A 132 -13.02 0.02 -10.37
CA SER A 132 -13.27 -1.42 -10.44
C SER A 132 -12.04 -2.19 -10.94
N ALA A 133 -11.86 -3.41 -10.43
CA ALA A 133 -10.77 -4.30 -10.86
C ALA A 133 -10.73 -4.57 -12.37
N THR A 134 -11.88 -4.48 -13.05
CA THR A 134 -11.96 -4.67 -14.51
C THR A 134 -11.39 -3.51 -15.31
N LEU A 135 -11.41 -2.30 -14.73
CA LEU A 135 -10.82 -1.11 -15.33
C LEU A 135 -9.35 -1.00 -14.95
N ASP A 136 -9.04 -1.29 -13.70
CA ASP A 136 -7.72 -1.10 -13.12
C ASP A 136 -7.55 -1.99 -11.88
N ALA A 137 -6.83 -3.10 -12.07
CA ALA A 137 -6.67 -4.11 -11.04
C ALA A 137 -5.83 -3.59 -9.86
N GLU A 138 -4.64 -3.06 -10.12
CA GLU A 138 -3.70 -2.64 -9.09
C GLU A 138 -4.25 -1.48 -8.23
N SER A 139 -4.90 -0.49 -8.85
CA SER A 139 -5.52 0.61 -8.09
C SER A 139 -6.68 0.12 -7.23
N HIS A 140 -7.53 -0.77 -7.78
CA HIS A 140 -8.62 -1.35 -7.02
C HIS A 140 -8.12 -2.14 -5.80
N LEU A 141 -7.09 -2.98 -5.99
CA LEU A 141 -6.49 -3.74 -4.90
C LEU A 141 -5.87 -2.83 -3.85
N LEU A 142 -5.19 -1.75 -4.25
CA LEU A 142 -4.62 -0.79 -3.30
C LEU A 142 -5.71 -0.06 -2.50
N GLN A 143 -6.79 0.40 -3.16
CA GLN A 143 -7.94 1.04 -2.49
C GLN A 143 -8.59 0.11 -1.47
N VAL A 144 -8.83 -1.16 -1.83
CA VAL A 144 -9.41 -2.16 -0.91
C VAL A 144 -8.50 -2.39 0.28
N ALA A 145 -7.20 -2.58 0.03
CA ALA A 145 -6.21 -2.86 1.05
C ALA A 145 -6.03 -1.71 2.05
N THR A 146 -5.88 -0.47 1.56
CA THR A 146 -5.70 0.70 2.43
C THR A 146 -6.99 1.06 3.16
N SER A 147 -8.16 0.93 2.52
CA SER A 147 -9.45 1.12 3.18
C SER A 147 -9.66 0.14 4.34
N TRP A 148 -9.26 -1.12 4.15
CA TRP A 148 -9.26 -2.12 5.22
C TRP A 148 -8.28 -1.73 6.34
N ASP A 149 -7.02 -1.50 6.02
CA ASP A 149 -5.98 -1.29 7.04
C ASP A 149 -6.13 0.03 7.80
N VAL A 150 -6.63 1.09 7.15
CA VAL A 150 -6.86 2.40 7.78
C VAL A 150 -8.20 2.45 8.50
N SER A 151 -9.28 2.05 7.83
CA SER A 151 -10.65 2.35 8.29
C SER A 151 -11.50 1.13 8.65
N GLY A 152 -10.96 -0.08 8.54
CA GLY A 152 -11.66 -1.31 8.89
C GLY A 152 -12.78 -1.68 7.91
N TRP A 153 -12.70 -1.20 6.67
CA TRP A 153 -13.75 -1.42 5.68
C TRP A 153 -13.74 -2.84 5.11
N ARG A 154 -14.93 -3.40 4.84
CA ARG A 154 -15.13 -4.78 4.33
C ARG A 154 -14.45 -5.88 5.18
N PRO A 155 -14.65 -5.91 6.51
CA PRO A 155 -14.01 -6.92 7.36
C PRO A 155 -14.29 -8.36 6.89
N GLU A 156 -15.46 -8.63 6.32
CA GLU A 156 -15.84 -9.94 5.79
C GLU A 156 -14.90 -10.50 4.71
N GLU A 157 -14.16 -9.65 4.01
CA GLU A 157 -13.21 -10.04 2.95
C GLU A 157 -11.87 -10.57 3.51
N PHE A 158 -11.60 -10.32 4.80
CA PHE A 158 -10.33 -10.66 5.43
C PHE A 158 -10.60 -11.68 6.53
N PRO A 159 -10.26 -12.98 6.40
CA PRO A 159 -10.58 -13.94 7.46
C PRO A 159 -9.64 -13.79 8.69
N ALA A 160 -10.14 -14.17 9.86
CA ALA A 160 -9.50 -13.84 11.14
C ALA A 160 -8.12 -14.49 11.35
N GLU A 161 -7.88 -15.67 10.77
CA GLU A 161 -6.60 -16.38 10.88
C GLU A 161 -5.49 -15.63 10.13
N GLU A 162 -5.78 -15.21 8.89
CA GLU A 162 -4.88 -14.44 8.04
C GLU A 162 -4.62 -13.06 8.63
N ARG A 163 -5.66 -12.42 9.20
CA ARG A 163 -5.50 -11.17 9.96
C ARG A 163 -4.47 -11.31 11.07
N ALA A 164 -4.65 -12.30 11.94
CA ALA A 164 -3.77 -12.54 13.07
C ALA A 164 -2.34 -12.82 12.64
N ALA A 165 -2.16 -13.62 11.57
CA ALA A 165 -0.84 -13.97 11.08
C ALA A 165 -0.09 -12.77 10.49
N ILE A 166 -0.75 -11.94 9.68
CA ILE A 166 -0.13 -10.74 9.11
C ILE A 166 0.19 -9.71 10.20
N LEU A 167 -0.72 -9.48 11.15
CA LEU A 167 -0.49 -8.56 12.27
C LEU A 167 0.61 -9.03 13.23
N ALA A 168 0.82 -10.34 13.37
CA ALA A 168 1.92 -10.88 14.19
C ALA A 168 3.30 -10.55 13.59
N HIS A 169 3.43 -10.48 12.26
CA HIS A 169 4.69 -10.18 11.57
C HIS A 169 4.87 -8.68 11.30
N TYR A 170 3.78 -7.99 10.98
CA TYR A 170 3.75 -6.57 10.64
C TYR A 170 2.78 -5.84 11.56
N PRO A 171 3.11 -5.69 12.86
CA PRO A 171 2.23 -5.06 13.83
C PRO A 171 1.91 -3.60 13.46
N ARG A 172 0.77 -3.11 13.94
CA ARG A 172 0.28 -1.75 13.61
C ARG A 172 1.06 -0.65 14.28
N LEU A 173 1.61 -0.88 15.48
CA LEU A 173 2.53 0.05 16.15
C LEU A 173 1.98 1.49 16.28
N GLY A 174 0.68 1.66 16.52
CA GLY A 174 0.05 2.99 16.63
C GLY A 174 -0.29 3.66 15.29
N PHE A 175 -0.20 2.92 14.17
CA PHE A 175 -0.45 3.41 12.80
C PHE A 175 -1.71 4.27 12.66
N GLY A 176 -2.84 3.87 13.27
CA GLY A 176 -4.08 4.63 13.16
C GLY A 176 -3.95 6.08 13.66
N ALA A 177 -3.28 6.28 14.79
CA ALA A 177 -3.04 7.63 15.32
C ALA A 177 -2.05 8.41 14.44
N GLU A 178 -1.02 7.74 13.93
CA GLU A 178 -0.01 8.35 13.05
C GLU A 178 -0.61 8.85 11.73
N VAL A 179 -1.38 8.01 11.03
CA VAL A 179 -1.99 8.38 9.75
C VAL A 179 -3.09 9.44 9.94
N LEU A 180 -3.86 9.39 11.03
CA LEU A 180 -4.84 10.42 11.34
C LEU A 180 -4.17 11.79 11.52
N ALA A 181 -3.10 11.85 12.31
CA ALA A 181 -2.34 13.08 12.52
C ALA A 181 -1.76 13.62 11.19
N ALA A 182 -1.25 12.73 10.34
CA ALA A 182 -0.75 13.11 9.03
C ALA A 182 -1.89 13.66 8.14
N PHE A 183 -3.06 13.03 8.13
CA PHE A 183 -4.21 13.50 7.36
C PHE A 183 -4.74 14.85 7.86
N GLU A 184 -4.77 15.08 9.18
CA GLU A 184 -5.16 16.36 9.76
C GLU A 184 -4.18 17.49 9.39
N ASP A 185 -2.88 17.22 9.41
CA ASP A 185 -1.86 18.18 8.97
C ASP A 185 -1.97 18.49 7.46
N GLN A 186 -2.14 17.46 6.62
CA GLN A 186 -2.42 17.62 5.20
C GLN A 186 -3.68 18.46 4.98
N ALA A 187 -4.76 18.20 5.72
CA ALA A 187 -6.02 18.93 5.62
C ALA A 187 -5.88 20.41 5.99
N GLY A 188 -5.07 20.72 7.01
CA GLY A 188 -4.81 22.09 7.44
C GLY A 188 -4.06 22.92 6.39
N ARG A 189 -3.08 22.32 5.71
CA ARG A 189 -2.25 23.00 4.69
C ARG A 189 -2.88 22.98 3.30
N LYS A 190 -3.57 21.88 2.97
CA LYS A 190 -4.10 21.56 1.63
C LYS A 190 -5.60 21.22 1.76
N PRO A 191 -6.48 22.22 1.99
CA PRO A 191 -7.89 21.99 2.37
C PRO A 191 -8.77 21.37 1.28
N HIS A 192 -8.29 21.33 0.04
CA HIS A 192 -8.96 20.70 -1.12
C HIS A 192 -8.36 19.33 -1.48
N SER A 193 -7.49 18.76 -0.64
CA SER A 193 -6.92 17.42 -0.84
C SER A 193 -7.89 16.32 -0.42
N ALA A 194 -7.66 15.09 -0.91
CA ALA A 194 -8.43 13.91 -0.51
C ALA A 194 -8.24 13.55 0.98
N ALA A 195 -7.09 13.86 1.57
CA ALA A 195 -6.89 13.77 3.02
C ALA A 195 -7.86 14.72 3.76
N ALA A 196 -8.04 15.94 3.27
CA ALA A 196 -9.01 16.89 3.83
C ALA A 196 -10.46 16.40 3.71
N ASP A 197 -10.81 15.79 2.57
CA ASP A 197 -12.12 15.14 2.41
C ASP A 197 -12.30 13.96 3.37
N SER A 198 -11.27 13.15 3.58
CA SER A 198 -11.30 12.04 4.55
C SER A 198 -11.53 12.51 5.98
N VAL A 199 -10.82 13.58 6.40
CA VAL A 199 -11.00 14.22 7.71
C VAL A 199 -12.44 14.75 7.86
N ARG A 200 -12.94 15.52 6.88
CA ARG A 200 -14.34 15.99 6.88
C ARG A 200 -15.36 14.85 6.89
N GLY A 201 -15.02 13.76 6.21
CA GLY A 201 -15.82 12.54 6.13
C GLY A 201 -15.75 11.66 7.39
N GLY A 202 -15.12 12.11 8.48
CA GLY A 202 -15.12 11.42 9.76
C GLY A 202 -14.19 10.21 9.85
N ILE A 203 -13.06 10.22 9.12
CA ILE A 203 -12.07 9.13 9.16
C ILE A 203 -11.56 8.84 10.59
N ALA A 204 -11.47 9.86 11.44
CA ALA A 204 -11.06 9.71 12.84
C ALA A 204 -11.91 8.69 13.61
N GLY A 205 -13.23 8.71 13.43
CA GLY A 205 -14.13 7.76 14.07
C GLY A 205 -13.97 6.34 13.54
N ARG A 206 -13.69 6.18 12.24
CA ARG A 206 -13.44 4.87 11.62
C ARG A 206 -12.11 4.28 12.07
N ILE A 207 -11.05 5.08 12.13
CA ILE A 207 -9.74 4.69 12.65
C ILE A 207 -9.86 4.24 14.12
N ALA A 208 -10.56 5.01 14.95
CA ALA A 208 -10.75 4.66 16.37
C ALA A 208 -11.56 3.36 16.57
N ALA A 209 -12.43 3.01 15.61
CA ALA A 209 -13.24 1.79 15.62
C ALA A 209 -12.61 0.65 14.82
N ASN A 210 -11.37 0.78 14.35
CA ASN A 210 -10.75 -0.19 13.45
C ASN A 210 -10.55 -1.54 14.17
N PRO A 211 -11.09 -2.65 13.63
CA PRO A 211 -11.00 -3.98 14.25
C PRO A 211 -9.60 -4.59 14.26
N LEU A 212 -8.61 -3.95 13.61
CA LEU A 212 -7.22 -4.38 13.65
C LEU A 212 -6.45 -3.85 14.87
N ASP A 213 -6.99 -2.86 15.59
CA ASP A 213 -6.39 -2.23 16.77
C ASP A 213 -6.90 -2.81 18.11
N THR A 214 -7.69 -3.89 18.06
CA THR A 214 -8.27 -4.58 19.23
C THR A 214 -7.45 -5.77 19.72
#